data_AF-A0A2R8BZ01-F1
#
_entry.id   AF-A0A2R8BZ01-F1
#
_cell.length_a   1.000
_cell.length_b   1.000
_cell.length_c   1.000
_cell.angle_alpha   90.00
_cell.angle_beta   90.00
_cell.angle_gamma   90.00
#
_symmetry.space_group_name_H-M   'P 1'
#
loop_
_entity.id
_entity.type
_entity.pdbx_description
1 polymer ?
#
loop_
_entity_poly.entity_id
_entity_poly.type
_entity_poly.pdbx_seq_one_letter_code
_entity_poly.pdbx_strand_id
1 'polypeptide(L)'
;MTRFPDTAHGPISADDMALWCDLLADDNQIHLSRDAAAAAGFGPNRVNPGPANLAYLISAMMAADPDGDVSRIDAQFLGNVVEGDTVIARDEGDHAALYRAGDDLPVVKVRR
;
A
#
# COMPACT_ATOMS: atom_id res chain seq x y z
N MET A 1 12.52 -0.50 -19.61
CA MET A 1 11.94 -0.79 -18.28
C MET A 1 10.46 -1.06 -18.46
N THR A 2 9.97 -2.15 -17.90
CA THR A 2 8.64 -2.69 -18.21
C THR A 2 7.55 -1.82 -17.58
N ARG A 3 6.65 -1.31 -18.45
CA ARG A 3 5.47 -0.56 -18.01
C ARG A 3 4.40 -1.51 -17.52
N PHE A 4 3.62 -1.10 -16.52
CA PHE A 4 2.47 -1.88 -16.04
C PHE A 4 1.18 -1.04 -16.08
N PRO A 5 0.01 -1.67 -16.32
CA PRO A 5 -1.26 -0.95 -16.32
C PRO A 5 -1.69 -0.60 -14.89
N ASP A 6 -2.54 0.43 -14.76
CA ASP A 6 -3.23 0.74 -13.50
C ASP A 6 -3.87 -0.53 -12.91
N THR A 7 -3.46 -0.87 -11.70
CA THR A 7 -3.92 -2.08 -11.00
C THR A 7 -4.59 -1.67 -9.70
N ALA A 8 -5.89 -1.95 -9.57
CA ALA A 8 -6.68 -1.60 -8.41
C ALA A 8 -6.72 -2.73 -7.37
N HIS A 9 -6.70 -2.35 -6.09
CA HIS A 9 -6.85 -3.26 -4.95
C HIS A 9 -7.85 -2.69 -3.95
N GLY A 10 -8.63 -3.56 -3.33
CA GLY A 10 -9.59 -3.21 -2.29
C GLY A 10 -11.02 -3.64 -2.61
N PRO A 11 -11.99 -3.27 -1.75
CA PRO A 11 -11.81 -2.44 -0.56
C PRO A 11 -10.87 -3.10 0.45
N ILE A 12 -9.94 -2.34 1.04
CA ILE A 12 -8.97 -2.87 2.02
C ILE A 12 -9.73 -3.33 3.27
N SER A 13 -9.57 -4.61 3.62
CA SER A 13 -10.31 -5.23 4.72
C SER A 13 -9.47 -5.29 6.00
N ALA A 14 -10.16 -5.34 7.15
CA ALA A 14 -9.51 -5.57 8.44
C ALA A 14 -8.84 -6.97 8.52
N ASP A 15 -9.40 -7.95 7.82
CA ASP A 15 -8.87 -9.31 7.79
C ASP A 15 -7.53 -9.35 7.04
N ASP A 16 -7.40 -8.62 5.92
CA ASP A 16 -6.13 -8.47 5.21
C ASP A 16 -5.08 -7.77 6.07
N MET A 17 -5.48 -6.71 6.80
CA MET A 17 -4.57 -6.02 7.73
C MET A 17 -4.07 -6.95 8.82
N ALA A 18 -4.97 -7.75 9.41
CA ALA A 18 -4.60 -8.72 10.45
C ALA A 18 -3.65 -9.79 9.92
N LEU A 19 -3.89 -10.29 8.70
CA LEU A 19 -3.00 -11.24 8.04
C LEU A 19 -1.60 -10.65 7.82
N TRP A 20 -1.52 -9.42 7.31
CA TRP A 20 -0.24 -8.74 7.12
C TRP A 20 0.50 -8.51 8.45
N CYS A 21 -0.21 -8.12 9.51
CA CYS A 21 0.39 -7.95 10.83
C CYS A 21 0.98 -9.25 11.37
N ASP A 22 0.27 -10.38 11.21
CA ASP A 22 0.76 -11.71 11.61
C ASP A 22 2.00 -12.11 10.80
N LEU A 23 1.97 -11.95 9.47
CA LEU A 23 3.10 -12.26 8.58
C LEU A 23 4.35 -11.43 8.88
N LEU A 24 4.17 -10.18 9.31
CA LEU A 24 5.26 -9.23 9.56
C LEU A 24 5.68 -9.16 11.03
N ALA A 25 4.99 -9.87 11.92
CA ALA A 25 5.09 -9.71 13.37
C ALA A 25 4.96 -8.23 13.81
N ASP A 26 4.04 -7.50 13.20
CA ASP A 26 3.74 -6.10 13.52
C ASP A 26 2.57 -6.05 14.50
N ASP A 27 2.85 -5.67 15.75
CA ASP A 27 1.86 -5.60 16.84
C ASP A 27 1.24 -4.20 16.99
N ASN A 28 1.50 -3.27 16.06
CA ASN A 28 0.99 -1.92 16.15
C ASN A 28 -0.54 -1.88 16.02
N GLN A 29 -1.19 -1.49 17.11
CA GLN A 29 -2.64 -1.58 17.25
C GLN A 29 -3.43 -0.66 16.31
N ILE A 30 -2.80 0.33 15.66
CA ILE A 30 -3.49 1.16 14.64
C ILE A 30 -3.96 0.34 13.43
N HIS A 31 -3.37 -0.84 13.20
CA HIS A 31 -3.72 -1.76 12.13
C HIS A 31 -4.84 -2.74 12.53
N LEU A 32 -5.03 -2.98 13.84
CA LEU A 32 -5.88 -4.04 14.38
C LEU A 32 -7.13 -3.49 15.10
N SER A 33 -7.05 -2.27 15.64
CA SER A 33 -8.10 -1.64 16.44
C SER A 33 -8.45 -0.25 15.91
N ARG A 34 -9.75 -0.05 15.63
CA ARG A 34 -10.30 1.27 15.28
C ARG A 34 -10.16 2.26 16.43
N ASP A 35 -10.31 1.82 17.66
CA ASP A 35 -10.15 2.68 18.85
C ASP A 35 -8.70 3.15 19.00
N ALA A 36 -7.73 2.27 18.75
CA ALA A 36 -6.32 2.63 18.78
C ALA A 36 -5.96 3.60 17.63
N ALA A 37 -6.46 3.35 16.42
CA ALA A 37 -6.28 4.26 15.29
C ALA A 37 -6.89 5.64 15.55
N ALA A 38 -8.10 5.69 16.13
CA ALA A 38 -8.77 6.93 16.50
C ALA A 38 -8.02 7.67 17.61
N ALA A 39 -7.58 6.97 18.66
CA ALA A 39 -6.78 7.54 19.75
C ALA A 39 -5.43 8.08 19.26
N ALA A 40 -4.86 7.48 18.22
CA ALA A 40 -3.64 7.94 17.57
C ALA A 40 -3.86 9.07 16.54
N GLY A 41 -5.11 9.50 16.31
CA GLY A 41 -5.45 10.62 15.44
C GLY A 41 -5.64 10.28 13.96
N PHE A 42 -5.74 8.99 13.60
CA PHE A 42 -5.96 8.55 12.21
C PHE A 42 -7.44 8.52 11.80
N GLY A 43 -8.35 8.77 12.73
CA GLY A 43 -9.79 8.72 12.50
C GLY A 43 -10.40 7.35 12.83
N PRO A 44 -11.61 7.04 12.36
CA PRO A 44 -12.42 5.93 12.86
C PRO A 44 -12.07 4.56 12.24
N ASN A 45 -11.14 4.54 11.28
CA ASN A 45 -10.78 3.36 10.51
C ASN A 45 -9.35 2.94 10.85
N ARG A 46 -9.10 1.62 10.80
CA ARG A 46 -7.75 1.08 10.93
C ARG A 46 -6.86 1.60 9.79
N VAL A 47 -5.59 1.80 10.07
CA VAL A 47 -4.58 2.18 9.08
C VAL A 47 -4.04 0.92 8.43
N ASN A 48 -3.92 0.87 7.11
CA ASN A 48 -3.29 -0.25 6.43
C ASN A 48 -1.78 -0.26 6.70
N PRO A 49 -1.15 -1.41 7.03
CA PRO A 49 0.29 -1.47 7.25
C PRO A 49 1.09 -0.92 6.07
N GLY A 50 2.14 -0.14 6.35
CA GLY A 50 3.02 0.42 5.33
C GLY A 50 3.56 -0.64 4.36
N PRO A 51 4.10 -1.78 4.84
CA PRO A 51 4.56 -2.86 3.97
C PRO A 51 3.46 -3.43 3.04
N ALA A 52 2.21 -3.50 3.49
CA ALA A 52 1.09 -3.92 2.66
C ALA A 52 0.83 -2.94 1.50
N ASN A 53 0.90 -1.63 1.76
CA ASN A 53 0.82 -0.61 0.72
C ASN A 53 1.92 -0.75 -0.33
N LEU A 54 3.16 -0.99 0.12
CA LEU A 54 4.30 -1.19 -0.78
C LEU A 54 4.15 -2.48 -1.61
N ALA A 55 3.60 -3.55 -1.02
CA ALA A 55 3.41 -4.83 -1.69
C ALA A 55 2.48 -4.74 -2.91
N TYR A 56 1.48 -3.85 -2.93
CA TYR A 56 0.64 -3.62 -4.12
C TYR A 56 1.47 -3.13 -5.32
N LEU A 57 2.41 -2.21 -5.08
CA LEU A 57 3.29 -1.72 -6.13
C LEU A 57 4.23 -2.83 -6.60
N ILE A 58 4.89 -3.53 -5.68
CA ILE A 58 5.79 -4.63 -6.03
C ILE A 58 5.04 -5.71 -6.81
N SER A 59 3.83 -6.07 -6.41
CA SER A 59 3.00 -7.08 -7.09
C SER A 59 2.67 -6.67 -8.52
N ALA A 60 2.30 -5.40 -8.75
CA ALA A 60 2.04 -4.89 -10.09
C ALA A 60 3.29 -4.91 -10.98
N MET A 61 4.46 -4.62 -10.40
CA MET A 61 5.75 -4.68 -11.10
C MET A 61 6.14 -6.10 -11.47
N MET A 62 6.07 -7.04 -10.52
CA MET A 62 6.39 -8.45 -10.75
C MET A 62 5.40 -9.12 -11.70
N ALA A 63 4.12 -8.71 -11.70
CA ALA A 63 3.15 -9.21 -12.66
C ALA A 63 3.47 -8.78 -14.11
N ALA A 64 4.05 -7.58 -14.27
CA ALA A 64 4.44 -7.06 -15.57
C ALA A 64 5.78 -7.63 -16.07
N ASP A 65 6.68 -7.99 -15.16
CA ASP A 65 7.97 -8.62 -15.47
C ASP A 65 8.25 -9.81 -14.53
N PRO A 66 7.65 -10.99 -14.79
CA PRO A 66 7.74 -12.15 -13.89
C PRO A 66 9.15 -12.73 -13.74
N ASP A 67 10.01 -12.51 -14.74
CA ASP A 67 11.42 -12.94 -14.73
C ASP A 67 12.35 -11.84 -14.21
N GLY A 68 11.81 -10.67 -13.89
CA GLY A 68 12.56 -9.52 -13.38
C GLY A 68 13.05 -9.73 -11.95
N ASP A 69 14.26 -9.26 -11.67
CA ASP A 69 14.87 -9.32 -10.33
C ASP A 69 14.81 -7.95 -9.63
N VAL A 70 14.27 -7.93 -8.42
CA VAL A 70 14.16 -6.72 -7.59
C VAL A 70 15.34 -6.65 -6.63
N SER A 71 16.41 -5.98 -7.05
CA SER A 71 17.63 -5.83 -6.24
C SER A 71 17.59 -4.67 -5.23
N ARG A 72 16.75 -3.65 -5.48
CA ARG A 72 16.60 -2.47 -4.61
C ARG A 72 15.21 -1.85 -4.76
N ILE A 73 14.64 -1.40 -3.65
CA ILE A 73 13.42 -0.59 -3.61
C ILE A 73 13.73 0.65 -2.77
N ASP A 74 13.55 1.84 -3.35
CA ASP A 74 13.58 3.12 -2.66
C ASP A 74 12.15 3.67 -2.58
N ALA A 75 11.52 3.59 -1.40
CA ALA A 75 10.12 3.97 -1.21
C ALA A 75 9.94 5.21 -0.30
N GLN A 76 8.92 6.01 -0.58
CA GLN A 76 8.45 7.12 0.24
C GLN A 76 6.99 6.91 0.61
N PHE A 77 6.69 6.92 1.92
CA PHE A 77 5.32 6.86 2.45
C PHE A 77 4.84 8.29 2.72
N LEU A 78 3.87 8.73 1.91
CA LEU A 78 3.42 10.12 1.83
C LEU A 78 2.02 10.34 2.43
N GLY A 79 1.27 9.27 2.65
CA GLY A 79 -0.06 9.31 3.22
C GLY A 79 -0.53 7.95 3.73
N ASN A 80 -1.66 7.96 4.43
CA ASN A 80 -2.27 6.76 4.97
C ASN A 80 -3.26 6.16 3.98
N VAL A 81 -3.28 4.83 3.92
CA VAL A 81 -4.40 4.05 3.39
C VAL A 81 -5.16 3.53 4.60
N VAL A 82 -6.48 3.60 4.58
CA VAL A 82 -7.32 3.15 5.70
C VAL A 82 -8.31 2.07 5.26
N GLU A 83 -8.85 1.36 6.25
CA GLU A 83 -9.88 0.34 6.04
C GLU A 83 -11.04 0.89 5.19
N GLY A 84 -11.42 0.13 4.16
CA GLY A 84 -12.46 0.50 3.19
C GLY A 84 -11.96 1.24 1.96
N ASP A 85 -10.72 1.73 1.93
CA ASP A 85 -10.17 2.38 0.73
C ASP A 85 -10.06 1.38 -0.44
N THR A 86 -10.19 1.90 -1.66
CA THR A 86 -9.65 1.25 -2.86
C THR A 86 -8.37 1.99 -3.24
N VAL A 87 -7.30 1.27 -3.56
CA VAL A 87 -6.02 1.85 -3.99
C VAL A 87 -5.68 1.45 -5.42
N ILE A 88 -4.91 2.28 -6.11
CA ILE A 88 -4.51 2.07 -7.50
C ILE A 88 -2.99 2.19 -7.58
N ALA A 89 -2.32 1.10 -7.96
CA ALA A 89 -0.91 1.10 -8.33
C ALA A 89 -0.78 1.61 -9.76
N ARG A 90 0.04 2.64 -9.97
CA ARG A 90 0.26 3.28 -11.27
C ARG A 90 1.73 3.36 -11.64
N ASP A 91 1.96 3.29 -12.93
CA ASP A 91 3.26 3.52 -13.56
C ASP A 91 3.37 4.99 -14.02
N GLU A 92 4.25 5.76 -13.39
CA GLU A 92 4.47 7.19 -13.68
C GLU A 92 5.79 7.42 -14.45
N GLY A 93 6.35 6.37 -15.07
CA GLY A 93 7.63 6.41 -15.79
C GLY A 93 8.81 6.24 -14.86
N ASP A 94 9.39 7.35 -14.42
CA ASP A 94 10.58 7.35 -13.55
C ASP A 94 10.29 6.87 -12.12
N HIS A 95 9.01 6.70 -11.79
CA HIS A 95 8.55 6.14 -10.53
C HIS A 95 7.28 5.32 -10.72
N ALA A 96 7.00 4.47 -9.75
CA ALA A 96 5.68 3.89 -9.55
C ALA A 96 5.04 4.53 -8.32
N ALA A 97 3.72 4.65 -8.31
CA ALA A 97 3.01 5.30 -7.21
C ALA A 97 1.69 4.61 -6.88
N LEU A 98 1.37 4.58 -5.58
CA LEU A 98 0.09 4.10 -5.07
C LEU A 98 -0.78 5.31 -4.75
N TYR A 99 -2.00 5.30 -5.22
CA TYR A 99 -3.02 6.33 -4.95
C TYR A 99 -4.20 5.70 -4.23
N ARG A 100 -4.90 6.45 -3.39
CA ARG A 100 -6.29 6.11 -3.05
C ARG A 100 -7.18 6.49 -4.24
N ALA A 101 -8.20 5.70 -4.51
CA ALA A 101 -9.12 5.96 -5.60
C ALA A 101 -9.80 7.31 -5.41
N GLY A 102 -9.64 8.22 -6.37
CA GLY A 102 -10.17 9.58 -6.32
C GLY A 102 -9.21 10.65 -5.79
N ASP A 103 -8.03 10.27 -5.27
CA ASP A 103 -6.99 11.21 -4.87
C ASP A 103 -6.09 11.60 -6.06
N ASP A 104 -5.69 12.87 -6.09
CA ASP A 104 -4.68 13.39 -7.04
C ASP A 104 -3.24 13.20 -6.55
N LEU A 105 -3.06 12.99 -5.24
CA LEU A 105 -1.75 12.82 -4.61
C LEU A 105 -1.52 11.35 -4.21
N PRO A 106 -0.30 10.83 -4.39
CA PRO A 106 -0.01 9.45 -4.02
C PRO A 106 0.24 9.30 -2.53
N VAL A 107 -0.08 8.12 -2.01
CA VAL A 107 0.20 7.69 -0.63
C VAL A 107 1.53 6.96 -0.51
N VAL A 108 2.01 6.34 -1.59
CA VAL A 108 3.35 5.73 -1.67
C VAL A 108 3.98 6.04 -3.02
N LYS A 109 5.28 6.32 -3.05
CA LYS A 109 6.09 6.38 -4.28
C LYS A 109 7.26 5.41 -4.18
N VAL A 110 7.58 4.73 -5.27
CA VAL A 110 8.76 3.88 -5.43
C VAL A 110 9.59 4.41 -6.59
N ARG A 111 10.85 4.76 -6.33
CA ARG A 111 11.80 5.11 -7.38
C ARG A 111 12.22 3.86 -8.13
N ARG A 112 12.32 4.01 -9.44
CA ARG A 112 12.65 2.96 -10.41
C ARG A 112 14.06 3.13 -10.96
#